data_AF-A0A432J2K3-F1
#
_entry.id   AF-A0A432J2K3-F1
#
_cell.length_a   1.000
_cell.length_b   1.000
_cell.length_c   1.000
_cell.angle_alpha   90.00
_cell.angle_beta   90.00
_cell.angle_gamma   90.00
#
_symmetry.space_group_name_H-M   'P 1'
#
loop_
_entity.id
_entity.type
_entity.pdbx_description
1 polymer ?
#
loop_
_entity_poly.entity_id
_entity_poly.type
_entity_poly.pdbx_seq_one_letter_code
_entity_poly.pdbx_strand_id
1 'polypeptide(L)'
;MSAEHIQQANSRLTMRPAEVIQTLGIPASTLRRWSRRFASFLSPEANGDARGHDRRGHRRYTQDDLVILTRCKALLNEGKTLNEVAQHLEANFASQSLTVAGEIDDEGEEDVIGALQPVPESIAEEVNLGQALAQTLSSLSDNQQLILSGQQSERALLGVVVQDNFNLKEENKRLRERMVETERKLFELKRESEKYRTDARERMRQMEAYLFQLQQQMDALTRPHPAMVVSDRPALSLQTPPALETYEPEPESGEIEAADPPRPQEQPPHKKHRLWAWLLGE
;
A
#
# COMPACT_ATOMS: atom_id res chain seq x y z
N MET A 1 39.53 15.79 24.89
CA MET A 1 38.94 16.12 23.58
C MET A 1 38.51 14.81 22.90
N SER A 2 37.26 14.46 22.65
CA SER A 2 35.95 14.98 23.04
C SER A 2 34.89 14.01 22.48
N ALA A 3 34.26 13.19 23.32
CA ALA A 3 33.10 12.40 22.91
C ALA A 3 31.96 13.32 22.38
N GLU A 4 31.82 14.50 22.99
CA GLU A 4 30.90 15.55 22.55
C GLU A 4 31.21 16.11 21.15
N HIS A 5 32.48 16.25 20.77
CA HIS A 5 32.83 16.73 19.42
C HIS A 5 32.54 15.66 18.35
N ILE A 6 32.63 14.38 18.69
CA ILE A 6 32.29 13.27 17.77
C ILE A 6 30.78 13.18 17.57
N GLN A 7 29.98 13.35 18.62
CA GLN A 7 28.51 13.41 18.52
C GLN A 7 28.02 14.67 17.77
N GLN A 8 28.67 15.82 17.97
CA GLN A 8 28.39 17.02 17.17
C GLN A 8 28.82 16.90 15.70
N ALA A 9 29.84 16.10 15.39
CA ALA A 9 30.24 15.84 14.01
C ALA A 9 29.27 14.87 13.30
N ASN A 10 28.80 13.82 14.00
CA ASN A 10 27.88 12.82 13.45
C ASN A 10 26.47 13.37 13.20
N SER A 11 26.02 14.34 14.01
CA SER A 11 24.77 15.08 13.81
C SER A 11 24.81 16.04 12.61
N ARG A 12 26.01 16.42 12.13
CA ARG A 12 26.18 17.30 10.95
C ARG A 12 26.20 16.55 9.63
N LEU A 13 26.39 15.23 9.63
CA LEU A 13 26.38 14.43 8.40
C LEU A 13 24.94 14.08 8.01
N THR A 14 24.33 14.92 7.17
CA THR A 14 22.95 14.71 6.71
C THR A 14 22.91 13.92 5.41
N MET A 15 22.29 12.75 5.42
CA MET A 15 22.06 11.90 4.25
C MET A 15 20.70 12.16 3.60
N ARG A 16 20.66 12.01 2.27
CA ARG A 16 19.41 12.10 1.50
C ARG A 16 18.58 10.83 1.69
N PRO A 17 17.24 10.89 1.52
CA PRO A 17 16.40 9.71 1.65
C PRO A 17 16.81 8.56 0.71
N ALA A 18 17.33 8.87 -0.48
CA ALA A 18 17.82 7.87 -1.44
C ALA A 18 19.05 7.11 -0.93
N GLU A 19 19.97 7.80 -0.25
CA GLU A 19 21.17 7.19 0.35
C GLU A 19 20.75 6.28 1.51
N VAL A 20 19.85 6.76 2.39
CA VAL A 20 19.32 5.94 3.50
C VAL A 20 18.62 4.68 3.01
N ILE A 21 17.85 4.78 1.92
CA ILE A 21 17.22 3.63 1.25
C ILE A 21 18.26 2.61 0.80
N GLN A 22 19.36 3.08 0.20
CA GLN A 22 20.43 2.23 -0.28
C GLN A 22 21.19 1.56 0.88
N THR A 23 21.53 2.32 1.92
CA THR A 23 22.26 1.82 3.09
C THR A 23 21.46 0.80 3.88
N LEU A 24 20.16 1.05 4.10
CA LEU A 24 19.28 0.15 4.84
C LEU A 24 18.71 -0.97 3.97
N GLY A 25 18.79 -0.89 2.65
CA GLY A 25 18.20 -1.87 1.73
C GLY A 25 16.68 -1.97 1.87
N ILE A 26 15.99 -0.86 2.15
CA ILE A 26 14.53 -0.82 2.36
C ILE A 26 13.82 0.00 1.28
N PRO A 27 12.57 -0.31 0.90
CA PRO A 27 11.82 0.50 -0.05
C PRO A 27 11.56 1.93 0.45
N ALA A 28 11.47 2.89 -0.48
CA ALA A 28 11.20 4.30 -0.17
C ALA A 28 9.87 4.51 0.60
N SER A 29 8.87 3.68 0.34
CA SER A 29 7.58 3.71 1.03
C SER A 29 7.72 3.29 2.51
N THR A 30 8.55 2.29 2.78
CA THR A 30 8.87 1.81 4.14
C THR A 30 9.59 2.90 4.91
N LEU A 31 10.63 3.52 4.32
CA LEU A 31 11.34 4.63 4.96
C LEU A 31 10.38 5.78 5.30
N ARG A 32 9.50 6.19 4.37
CA ARG A 32 8.51 7.25 4.63
C ARG A 32 7.55 6.91 5.77
N ARG A 33 7.10 5.65 5.85
CA ARG A 33 6.22 5.17 6.92
C ARG A 33 6.94 5.17 8.26
N TRP A 34 8.18 4.69 8.28
CA TRP A 34 9.01 4.65 9.48
C TRP A 34 9.34 6.06 9.98
N SER A 35 9.74 7.00 9.12
CA SER A 35 10.04 8.36 9.59
C SER A 35 8.82 9.13 10.10
N ARG A 36 7.59 8.78 9.70
CA ARG A 36 6.39 9.33 10.36
C ARG A 36 6.11 8.67 11.70
N ARG A 37 6.29 7.35 11.79
CA ARG A 37 5.95 6.57 12.99
C ARG A 37 6.94 6.80 14.13
N PHE A 38 8.22 6.90 13.81
CA PHE A 38 9.32 7.09 14.75
C PHE A 38 9.80 8.54 14.79
N ALA A 39 8.96 9.49 14.34
CA ALA A 39 9.28 10.92 14.27
C ALA A 39 9.76 11.51 15.62
N SER A 40 9.28 10.96 16.74
CA SER A 40 9.69 11.35 18.09
C SER A 40 11.12 10.98 18.45
N PHE A 41 11.68 9.96 17.78
CA PHE A 41 13.01 9.44 18.05
C PHE A 41 14.04 9.90 17.02
N LEU A 42 13.58 10.37 15.86
CA LEU A 42 14.44 10.86 14.78
C LEU A 42 14.72 12.37 14.94
N SER A 43 15.77 12.82 14.26
CA SER A 43 16.14 14.23 14.21
C SER A 43 15.00 15.10 13.64
N PRO A 44 14.89 16.37 14.06
CA PRO A 44 13.88 17.30 13.53
C PRO A 44 13.95 17.46 11.99
N GLU A 45 15.14 17.29 11.42
CA GLU A 45 15.38 17.38 9.97
C GLU A 45 14.83 16.15 9.21
N ALA A 46 14.76 14.99 9.85
CA ALA A 46 14.22 13.76 9.27
C ALA A 46 12.69 13.79 9.14
N ASN A 47 12.03 14.63 9.94
CA ASN A 47 10.58 14.72 9.94
C ASN A 47 10.04 15.56 8.76
N GLY A 48 10.89 16.41 8.16
CA GLY A 48 10.52 17.33 7.07
C GLY A 48 9.90 18.65 7.56
N ASP A 49 9.82 18.84 8.88
CA ASP A 49 9.23 20.00 9.55
C ASP A 49 10.30 20.98 10.06
N ALA A 50 11.49 21.01 9.43
CA ALA A 50 12.51 21.99 9.74
C ALA A 50 11.87 23.39 9.67
N ARG A 51 11.76 24.03 10.84
CA ARG A 51 11.02 25.29 11.11
C ARG A 51 11.70 26.51 10.46
N GLY A 52 11.91 26.47 9.16
CA GLY A 52 12.61 27.50 8.40
C GLY A 52 11.99 27.69 7.03
N HIS A 53 11.01 28.61 6.97
CA HIS A 53 10.58 29.42 5.81
C HIS A 53 10.21 28.76 4.46
N ASP A 54 10.42 27.47 4.26
CA ASP A 54 10.12 26.77 3.01
C ASP A 54 9.32 25.51 3.31
N ARG A 55 8.02 25.52 2.98
CA ARG A 55 7.05 24.44 3.23
C ARG A 55 7.30 23.18 2.37
N ARG A 56 8.54 22.99 1.90
CA ARG A 56 9.03 21.91 1.03
C ARG A 56 10.38 21.37 1.51
N GLY A 57 10.64 21.41 2.82
CA GLY A 57 11.82 20.84 3.44
C GLY A 57 12.01 19.37 3.05
N HIS A 58 13.08 19.07 2.31
CA HIS A 58 13.43 17.71 1.98
C HIS A 58 13.93 17.01 3.24
N ARG A 59 13.42 15.82 3.53
CA ARG A 59 13.84 15.02 4.70
C ARG A 59 15.33 14.74 4.63
N ARG A 60 16.04 14.99 5.72
CA ARG A 60 17.47 14.73 5.88
C ARG A 60 17.65 13.86 7.11
N TYR A 61 18.45 12.81 6.97
CA TYR A 61 18.68 11.87 8.06
C TYR A 61 20.10 12.04 8.55
N THR A 62 20.29 12.13 9.86
CA THR A 62 21.62 12.13 10.46
C THR A 62 22.17 10.71 10.57
N GLN A 63 23.44 10.58 10.95
CA GLN A 63 24.01 9.28 11.25
C GLN A 63 23.33 8.62 12.46
N ASP A 64 22.87 9.41 13.43
CA ASP A 64 22.14 8.91 14.60
C ASP A 64 20.77 8.35 14.20
N ASP A 65 20.09 9.01 13.25
CA ASP A 65 18.84 8.49 12.66
C ASP A 65 19.03 7.12 12.01
N LEU A 66 20.18 6.90 11.37
CA LEU A 66 20.50 5.60 10.77
C LEU A 66 20.69 4.51 11.81
N VAL A 67 21.30 4.80 12.95
CA VAL A 67 21.44 3.83 14.04
C VAL A 67 20.06 3.40 14.53
N ILE A 68 19.15 4.36 14.72
CA ILE A 68 17.77 4.11 15.15
C ILE A 68 17.02 3.29 14.09
N LEU A 69 17.09 3.67 12.81
CA LEU A 69 16.40 2.97 11.72
C LEU A 69 16.98 1.57 11.48
N THR A 70 18.28 1.37 11.66
CA THR A 70 18.93 0.05 11.61
C THR A 70 18.43 -0.85 12.72
N ARG A 71 18.29 -0.31 13.94
CA ARG A 71 17.70 -1.04 15.06
C ARG A 71 16.22 -1.35 14.84
N CYS A 72 15.44 -0.41 14.30
CA CYS A 72 14.05 -0.66 13.90
C CYS A 72 13.97 -1.84 12.93
N LYS A 73 14.88 -1.89 11.94
CA LYS A 73 14.96 -2.99 10.98
C LYS A 73 15.27 -4.32 11.65
N ALA A 74 16.23 -4.35 12.59
CA ALA A 74 16.55 -5.57 13.34
C ALA A 74 15.35 -6.08 14.14
N LEU A 75 14.68 -5.20 14.89
CA LEU A 75 13.51 -5.56 15.69
C LEU A 75 12.32 -6.03 14.82
N LEU A 76 12.12 -5.44 13.65
CA LEU A 76 11.08 -5.90 12.71
C LEU A 76 11.44 -7.25 12.08
N ASN A 77 12.72 -7.55 11.86
CA ASN A 77 13.17 -8.86 11.40
C ASN A 77 13.02 -9.94 12.49
N GLU A 78 13.08 -9.56 13.77
CA GLU A 78 12.75 -10.45 14.91
C GLU A 78 11.24 -10.75 15.02
N GLY A 79 10.41 -10.18 14.13
CA GLY A 79 8.96 -10.41 14.10
C GLY A 79 8.15 -9.49 15.02
N LYS A 80 8.78 -8.49 15.65
CA LYS A 80 8.07 -7.54 16.52
C LYS A 80 7.13 -6.65 15.70
N THR A 81 6.00 -6.29 16.29
CA THR A 81 5.08 -5.33 15.66
C THR A 81 5.64 -3.92 15.70
N LEU A 82 5.18 -3.03 14.82
CA LEU A 82 5.60 -1.61 14.81
C LEU A 82 5.35 -0.89 16.15
N ASN A 83 4.39 -1.37 16.95
CA ASN A 83 4.07 -0.81 18.27
C ASN A 83 5.08 -1.27 19.31
N GLU A 84 5.43 -2.56 19.32
CA GLU A 84 6.47 -3.11 20.19
C GLU A 84 7.83 -2.49 19.88
N VAL A 85 8.15 -2.23 18.61
CA VAL A 85 9.39 -1.52 18.22
C VAL A 85 9.43 -0.13 18.85
N ALA A 86 8.31 0.61 18.83
CA ALA A 86 8.26 1.94 19.46
C ALA A 86 8.46 1.87 20.98
N GLN A 87 7.84 0.89 21.65
CA GLN A 87 8.04 0.65 23.09
C GLN A 87 9.48 0.29 23.43
N HIS A 88 10.12 -0.57 22.61
CA HIS A 88 11.52 -0.94 22.79
C HIS A 88 12.48 0.23 22.58
N LEU A 89 12.18 1.12 21.63
CA LEU A 89 12.95 2.36 21.45
C LEU A 89 12.77 3.27 22.65
N GLU A 90 11.55 3.50 23.11
CA GLU A 90 11.24 4.35 24.26
C GLU A 90 11.94 3.87 25.53
N ALA A 91 11.87 2.57 25.84
CA ALA A 91 12.59 1.98 26.97
C ALA A 91 14.11 2.21 26.85
N ASN A 92 14.68 2.08 25.65
CA ASN A 92 16.09 2.28 25.44
C ASN A 92 16.52 3.75 25.53
N PHE A 93 15.69 4.68 25.05
CA PHE A 93 15.93 6.12 25.22
C PHE A 93 15.75 6.56 26.67
N ALA A 94 14.79 5.99 27.39
CA ALA A 94 14.60 6.25 28.82
C ALA A 94 15.82 5.76 29.64
N SER A 95 16.34 4.56 29.35
CA SER A 95 17.56 4.06 29.98
C SER A 95 18.80 4.90 29.66
N GLN A 96 18.92 5.43 28.44
CA GLN A 96 20.03 6.33 28.07
C GLN A 96 19.90 7.73 28.71
N SER A 97 18.69 8.23 28.92
CA SER A 97 18.47 9.51 29.61
C SER A 97 18.75 9.40 31.11
N LEU A 98 18.50 8.25 31.72
CA LEU A 98 18.75 8.03 33.15
C LEU A 98 20.24 7.92 33.49
N THR A 99 21.08 7.53 32.52
CA THR A 99 22.55 7.45 32.70
C THR A 99 23.29 8.79 32.57
N VAL A 100 22.62 9.87 32.18
CA VAL A 100 23.24 11.22 32.02
C VAL A 100 22.89 12.17 33.18
N ALA A 101 21.90 11.83 34.00
CA ALA A 101 21.44 12.67 35.12
C ALA A 101 21.91 12.20 36.51
N GLY A 102 22.73 11.15 36.59
CA GLY A 102 23.14 10.55 37.85
C GLY A 102 24.63 10.69 38.14
N GLU A 103 25.09 11.92 38.40
CA GLU A 103 26.34 12.16 39.13
C GLU A 103 26.00 12.76 40.50
N ILE A 104 26.06 11.87 41.51
CA ILE A 104 26.40 12.03 42.95
C ILE A 104 25.53 12.95 43.84
N ASP A 105 24.79 12.31 44.74
CA ASP A 105 24.70 12.54 46.21
C ASP A 105 23.60 11.57 46.73
N ASP A 106 23.97 10.46 47.38
CA ASP A 106 24.06 10.27 48.84
C ASP A 106 22.70 10.00 49.53
N GLU A 107 22.71 8.90 50.30
CA GLU A 107 21.72 8.37 51.28
C GLU A 107 20.31 7.89 50.84
N GLY A 108 20.01 6.61 51.15
CA GLY A 108 18.67 6.15 51.51
C GLY A 108 18.06 4.98 50.71
N GLU A 109 18.23 3.77 51.24
CA GLU A 109 17.39 2.54 51.18
C GLU A 109 15.99 2.65 50.48
N GLU A 110 15.47 1.68 49.70
CA GLU A 110 15.45 0.22 49.94
C GLU A 110 14.95 -0.56 48.68
N ASP A 111 15.62 -1.71 48.43
CA ASP A 111 15.19 -3.00 47.85
C ASP A 111 14.27 -3.12 46.61
N VAL A 112 14.76 -3.79 45.55
CA VAL A 112 14.51 -5.22 45.24
C VAL A 112 15.32 -5.59 43.96
N ILE A 113 16.41 -6.37 44.12
CA ILE A 113 16.77 -7.58 43.33
C ILE A 113 17.94 -8.24 44.07
N GLY A 114 17.77 -9.53 44.34
CA GLY A 114 18.53 -10.30 45.31
C GLY A 114 19.96 -10.65 44.90
N ALA A 115 20.82 -10.50 45.91
CA ALA A 115 21.93 -11.36 46.31
C ALA A 115 23.26 -11.27 45.54
N LEU A 116 23.97 -10.15 45.72
CA LEU A 116 25.41 -10.18 46.00
C LEU A 116 25.64 -9.65 47.42
N GLN A 117 25.94 -10.55 48.36
CA GLN A 117 26.38 -10.19 49.70
C GLN A 117 27.87 -9.80 49.65
N PRO A 118 28.31 -8.64 50.18
CA PRO A 118 29.71 -8.41 50.48
C PRO A 118 30.06 -9.10 51.81
N VAL A 119 31.02 -10.02 51.75
CA VAL A 119 31.58 -10.72 52.91
C VAL A 119 32.38 -9.73 53.77
N PRO A 120 32.21 -9.71 55.11
CA PRO A 120 33.08 -8.93 55.99
C PRO A 120 34.46 -9.58 56.08
N GLU A 121 35.50 -8.74 56.02
CA GLU A 121 36.89 -9.14 56.31
C GLU A 121 36.99 -9.78 57.70
N SER A 122 37.18 -11.09 57.74
CA SER A 122 38.24 -11.75 58.53
C SER A 122 38.18 -13.26 58.38
N ILE A 123 39.37 -13.86 58.48
CA ILE A 123 39.73 -15.27 58.47
C ILE A 123 40.05 -15.80 57.05
N ALA A 124 41.33 -16.16 56.90
CA ALA A 124 41.88 -16.85 55.76
C ALA A 124 41.13 -18.17 55.51
N GLU A 125 40.29 -18.21 54.49
CA GLU A 125 39.87 -19.44 53.84
C GLU A 125 40.33 -19.39 52.39
N GLU A 126 41.10 -20.40 52.01
CA GLU A 126 41.48 -20.65 50.62
C GLU A 126 40.20 -20.67 49.77
N VAL A 127 40.02 -19.66 48.92
CA VAL A 127 39.08 -19.75 47.80
C VAL A 127 39.52 -20.96 47.01
N ASN A 128 38.79 -22.05 47.21
CA ASN A 128 39.16 -23.34 46.65
C ASN A 128 38.94 -23.22 45.13
N LEU A 129 40.04 -22.94 44.41
CA LEU A 129 40.04 -22.66 42.97
C LEU A 129 39.28 -23.74 42.19
N GLY A 130 39.31 -24.98 42.68
CA GLY A 130 38.55 -26.10 42.14
C GLY A 130 37.04 -25.92 42.23
N GLN A 131 36.52 -25.29 43.28
CA GLN A 131 35.10 -25.02 43.47
C GLN A 131 34.63 -23.84 42.62
N ALA A 132 35.46 -22.80 42.49
CA ALA A 132 35.21 -21.70 41.55
C ALA A 132 35.23 -22.19 40.08
N LEU A 133 36.19 -23.04 39.71
CA LEU A 133 36.25 -23.67 38.39
C LEU A 133 35.06 -24.60 38.13
N ALA A 134 34.65 -25.39 39.13
CA ALA A 134 33.46 -26.23 39.04
C ALA A 134 32.19 -25.41 38.80
N GLN A 135 32.03 -24.26 39.47
CA GLN A 135 30.91 -23.36 39.24
C GLN A 135 30.94 -22.74 37.84
N THR A 136 32.10 -22.34 37.33
CA THR A 136 32.21 -21.85 35.94
C THR A 136 31.96 -22.94 34.91
N LEU A 137 32.40 -24.18 35.15
CA LEU A 137 32.15 -25.31 34.25
C LEU A 137 30.67 -25.73 34.28
N SER A 138 30.03 -25.71 35.45
CA SER A 138 28.60 -25.91 35.58
C SER A 138 27.84 -24.83 34.82
N SER A 139 28.18 -23.56 35.01
CA SER A 139 27.56 -22.45 34.26
C SER A 139 27.79 -22.56 32.76
N LEU A 140 28.99 -22.96 32.32
CA LEU A 140 29.27 -23.21 30.91
C LEU A 140 28.44 -24.37 30.35
N SER A 141 28.28 -25.45 31.12
CA SER A 141 27.43 -26.59 30.77
C SER A 141 25.95 -26.17 30.67
N ASP A 142 25.45 -25.40 31.64
CA ASP A 142 24.08 -24.88 31.65
C ASP A 142 23.84 -23.95 30.46
N ASN A 143 24.82 -23.10 30.13
CA ASN A 143 24.79 -22.25 28.95
C ASN A 143 24.78 -23.07 27.65
N GLN A 144 25.57 -24.13 27.55
CA GLN A 144 25.56 -25.02 26.39
C GLN A 144 24.22 -25.77 26.25
N GLN A 145 23.64 -26.20 27.37
CA GLN A 145 22.32 -26.83 27.37
C GLN A 145 21.21 -25.84 26.95
N LEU A 146 21.32 -24.58 27.37
CA LEU A 146 20.42 -23.51 26.94
C LEU A 146 20.56 -23.21 25.44
N ILE A 147 21.78 -23.15 24.91
CA ILE A 147 22.01 -22.92 23.47
C ILE A 147 21.44 -24.08 22.65
N LEU A 148 21.64 -25.33 23.08
CA LEU A 148 21.11 -26.49 22.37
C LEU A 148 19.59 -26.55 22.40
N SER A 149 18.97 -26.26 23.54
CA SER A 149 17.51 -26.15 23.64
C SER A 149 16.96 -25.00 22.80
N GLY A 150 17.68 -23.87 22.72
CA GLY A 150 17.39 -22.76 21.82
C GLY A 150 17.39 -23.22 20.35
N GLN A 151 18.45 -23.89 19.90
CA GLN A 151 18.54 -24.40 18.52
C GLN A 151 17.48 -25.45 18.19
N GLN A 152 17.10 -26.30 19.15
CA GLN A 152 16.02 -27.27 18.95
C GLN A 152 14.67 -26.56 18.79
N SER A 153 14.41 -25.53 19.60
CA SER A 153 13.18 -24.74 19.48
C SER A 153 13.13 -23.94 18.17
N GLU A 154 14.24 -23.36 17.72
CA GLU A 154 14.34 -22.66 16.43
C GLU A 154 14.03 -23.60 15.26
N ARG A 155 14.59 -24.82 15.27
CA ARG A 155 14.29 -25.82 14.23
C ARG A 155 12.83 -26.25 14.25
N ALA A 156 12.22 -26.38 15.43
CA ALA A 156 10.81 -26.71 15.56
C ALA A 156 9.93 -25.60 14.98
N LEU A 157 10.22 -24.33 15.32
CA LEU A 157 9.51 -23.17 14.78
C LEU A 157 9.68 -23.06 13.26
N LEU A 158 10.90 -23.26 12.75
CA LEU A 158 11.16 -23.27 11.31
C LEU A 158 10.38 -24.38 10.61
N GLY A 159 10.25 -25.55 11.23
CA GLY A 159 9.40 -26.64 10.74
C GLY A 159 7.93 -26.22 10.61
N VAL A 160 7.37 -25.59 11.65
CA VAL A 160 5.99 -25.08 11.64
C VAL A 160 5.82 -24.00 10.57
N VAL A 161 6.70 -23.02 10.49
CA VAL A 161 6.63 -21.95 9.49
C VAL A 161 6.74 -22.48 8.06
N VAL A 162 7.62 -23.46 7.82
CA VAL A 162 7.75 -24.11 6.52
C VAL A 162 6.48 -24.89 6.18
N GLN A 163 5.93 -25.64 7.13
CA GLN A 163 4.66 -26.36 6.97
C GLN A 163 3.52 -25.39 6.63
N ASP A 164 3.39 -24.30 7.38
CA ASP A 164 2.40 -23.26 7.13
C ASP A 164 2.60 -22.62 5.76
N ASN A 165 3.85 -22.39 5.34
CA ASN A 165 4.13 -21.87 4.01
C ASN A 165 3.66 -22.81 2.90
N PHE A 166 3.87 -24.12 3.05
CA PHE A 166 3.35 -25.12 2.11
C PHE A 166 1.83 -25.15 2.09
N ASN A 167 1.19 -25.15 3.27
CA ASN A 167 -0.26 -25.12 3.38
C ASN A 167 -0.86 -23.87 2.72
N LEU A 168 -0.28 -22.70 2.99
CA LEU A 168 -0.69 -21.44 2.37
C LEU A 168 -0.46 -21.43 0.85
N LYS A 169 0.61 -22.07 0.35
CA LYS A 169 0.84 -22.21 -1.10
C LYS A 169 -0.24 -23.07 -1.75
N GLU A 170 -0.63 -24.17 -1.11
CA GLU A 170 -1.71 -25.03 -1.57
C GLU A 170 -3.06 -24.29 -1.58
N GLU A 171 -3.38 -23.57 -0.50
CA GLU A 171 -4.59 -22.76 -0.45
C GLU A 171 -4.58 -21.65 -1.51
N ASN A 172 -3.47 -20.95 -1.70
CA ASN A 172 -3.33 -19.94 -2.76
C ASN A 172 -3.55 -20.53 -4.15
N LYS A 173 -3.01 -21.74 -4.42
CA LYS A 173 -3.25 -22.45 -5.67
C LYS A 173 -4.74 -22.73 -5.84
N ARG A 174 -5.39 -23.26 -4.80
CA ARG A 174 -6.82 -23.57 -4.79
C ARG A 174 -7.70 -22.32 -4.99
N LEU A 175 -7.32 -21.19 -4.40
CA LEU A 175 -8.01 -19.91 -4.59
C LEU A 175 -7.87 -19.40 -6.02
N ARG A 176 -6.68 -19.49 -6.63
CA ARG A 176 -6.46 -19.13 -8.03
C ARG A 176 -7.31 -19.99 -8.97
N GLU A 177 -7.38 -21.30 -8.74
CA GLU A 177 -8.23 -22.20 -9.52
C GLU A 177 -9.72 -21.83 -9.41
N ARG A 178 -10.20 -21.57 -8.18
CA ARG A 178 -11.58 -21.11 -7.96
C ARG A 178 -11.86 -19.76 -8.61
N MET A 179 -10.91 -18.83 -8.58
CA MET A 179 -11.04 -17.53 -9.22
C MET A 179 -11.21 -17.67 -10.73
N VAL A 180 -10.34 -18.44 -11.39
CA VAL A 180 -10.43 -18.70 -12.84
C VAL A 180 -11.76 -19.35 -13.20
N GLU A 181 -12.21 -20.31 -12.40
CA GLU A 181 -13.52 -20.96 -12.58
C GLU A 181 -14.68 -19.96 -12.43
N THR A 182 -14.63 -19.07 -11.45
CA THR A 182 -15.64 -18.02 -11.29
C THR A 182 -15.61 -16.99 -12.41
N GLU A 183 -14.43 -16.60 -12.90
CA GLU A 183 -14.27 -15.71 -14.04
C GLU A 183 -14.87 -16.33 -15.30
N ARG A 184 -14.64 -17.63 -15.53
CA ARG A 184 -15.27 -18.37 -16.63
C ARG A 184 -16.79 -18.37 -16.53
N LYS A 185 -17.35 -18.68 -15.35
CA LYS A 185 -18.79 -18.66 -15.12
C LYS A 185 -19.40 -17.27 -15.33
N LEU A 186 -18.73 -16.22 -14.88
CA LEU A 186 -19.16 -14.84 -15.11
C LEU A 186 -19.14 -14.48 -16.59
N PHE A 187 -18.13 -14.93 -17.33
CA PHE A 187 -18.07 -14.73 -18.78
C PHE A 187 -19.20 -15.45 -19.52
N GLU A 188 -19.49 -16.69 -19.15
CA GLU A 188 -20.60 -17.47 -19.71
C GLU A 188 -21.96 -16.79 -19.43
N LEU A 189 -22.22 -16.38 -18.19
CA LEU A 189 -23.43 -15.64 -17.81
C LEU A 189 -23.55 -14.30 -18.54
N LYS A 190 -22.46 -13.55 -18.67
CA LYS A 190 -22.46 -12.29 -19.40
C LYS A 190 -22.82 -12.52 -20.87
N ARG A 191 -22.25 -13.55 -21.50
CA ARG A 191 -22.54 -13.92 -22.88
C ARG A 191 -24.01 -14.32 -23.06
N GLU A 192 -24.57 -15.07 -22.12
CA GLU A 192 -26.00 -15.42 -22.13
C GLU A 192 -26.88 -14.17 -21.98
N SER A 193 -26.56 -13.28 -21.03
CA SER A 193 -27.27 -12.02 -20.85
C SER A 193 -27.26 -11.16 -22.12
N GLU A 194 -26.12 -11.06 -22.80
CA GLU A 194 -26.00 -10.32 -24.06
C GLU A 194 -26.89 -10.93 -25.16
N LYS A 195 -26.94 -12.27 -25.28
CA LYS A 195 -27.86 -12.96 -26.21
C LYS A 195 -29.32 -12.64 -25.89
N TYR A 196 -29.74 -12.73 -24.63
CA TYR A 196 -31.11 -12.37 -24.27
C TYR A 196 -31.43 -10.91 -24.60
N ARG A 197 -30.48 -9.99 -24.44
CA ARG A 197 -30.65 -8.58 -24.81
C ARG A 197 -30.72 -8.40 -26.32
N THR A 198 -29.93 -9.12 -27.12
CA THR A 198 -30.05 -9.06 -28.59
C THR A 198 -31.37 -9.61 -29.07
N ASP A 199 -31.79 -10.78 -28.56
CA ASP A 199 -33.05 -11.41 -28.93
C ASP A 199 -34.25 -10.54 -28.57
N ALA A 200 -34.23 -9.91 -27.39
CA ALA A 200 -35.26 -8.96 -26.97
C ALA A 200 -35.31 -7.73 -27.90
N ARG A 201 -34.15 -7.19 -28.30
CA ARG A 201 -34.09 -6.07 -29.26
C ARG A 201 -34.60 -6.49 -30.64
N GLU A 202 -34.30 -7.70 -31.10
CA GLU A 202 -34.79 -8.21 -32.38
C GLU A 202 -36.31 -8.39 -32.37
N ARG A 203 -36.87 -8.93 -31.29
CA ARG A 203 -38.33 -9.02 -31.12
C ARG A 203 -38.98 -7.64 -31.12
N MET A 204 -38.38 -6.64 -30.47
CA MET A 204 -38.88 -5.26 -30.50
C MET A 204 -38.83 -4.67 -31.91
N ARG A 205 -37.73 -4.83 -32.65
CA ARG A 205 -37.63 -4.38 -34.05
C ARG A 205 -38.68 -5.04 -34.95
N GLN A 206 -38.95 -6.33 -34.77
CA GLN A 206 -40.00 -7.03 -35.52
C GLN A 206 -41.38 -6.48 -35.21
N MET A 207 -41.66 -6.21 -33.93
CA MET A 207 -42.92 -5.62 -33.50
C MET A 207 -43.08 -4.19 -34.01
N GLU A 208 -42.05 -3.36 -33.93
CA GLU A 208 -42.02 -1.99 -34.49
C GLU A 208 -42.27 -2.01 -36.00
N ALA A 209 -41.64 -2.93 -36.74
CA ALA A 209 -41.87 -3.09 -38.18
C ALA A 209 -43.32 -3.48 -38.50
N TYR A 210 -43.90 -4.39 -37.71
CA TYR A 210 -45.31 -4.77 -37.87
C TYR A 210 -46.26 -3.59 -37.56
N LEU A 211 -46.00 -2.84 -36.48
CA LEU A 211 -46.77 -1.64 -36.13
C LEU A 211 -46.68 -0.58 -37.23
N PHE A 212 -45.49 -0.37 -37.79
CA PHE A 212 -45.29 0.55 -38.91
C PHE A 212 -46.06 0.10 -40.16
N GLN A 213 -46.05 -1.19 -40.48
CA GLN A 213 -46.83 -1.74 -41.61
C GLN A 213 -48.34 -1.55 -41.39
N LEU A 214 -48.83 -1.81 -40.17
CA LEU A 214 -50.24 -1.59 -39.82
C LEU A 214 -50.61 -0.12 -39.95
N GLN A 215 -49.75 0.79 -39.49
CA GLN A 215 -49.96 2.23 -39.62
C GLN A 215 -49.98 2.67 -41.09
N GLN A 216 -49.07 2.15 -41.93
CA GLN A 216 -49.09 2.43 -43.37
C GLN A 216 -50.39 1.96 -44.04
N GLN A 217 -50.92 0.80 -43.65
CA GLN A 217 -52.22 0.31 -44.14
C GLN A 217 -53.36 1.21 -43.68
N MET A 218 -53.37 1.63 -42.41
CA MET A 218 -54.35 2.58 -41.89
C MET A 218 -54.28 3.94 -42.62
N ASP A 219 -53.09 4.47 -42.86
CA ASP A 219 -52.89 5.71 -43.61
C ASP A 219 -53.33 5.56 -45.07
N ALA A 220 -53.09 4.41 -45.72
CA ALA A 220 -53.56 4.15 -47.07
C ALA A 220 -55.10 4.09 -47.16
N LEU A 221 -55.76 3.54 -46.14
CA LEU A 221 -57.23 3.53 -46.05
C LEU A 221 -57.79 4.92 -45.72
N THR A 222 -57.03 5.74 -44.97
CA THR A 222 -57.46 7.08 -44.52
C THR A 222 -57.13 8.16 -45.55
N ARG A 223 -56.19 7.93 -46.47
CA ARG A 223 -55.80 8.92 -47.48
C ARG A 223 -56.94 9.08 -48.49
N PRO A 224 -57.60 10.26 -48.56
CA PRO A 224 -58.63 10.49 -49.55
C PRO A 224 -58.03 10.38 -50.95
N HIS A 225 -58.69 9.60 -51.80
CA HIS A 225 -58.41 9.49 -53.23
C HIS A 225 -58.23 10.90 -53.80
N PRO A 226 -57.18 11.20 -54.59
CA PRO A 226 -57.08 12.51 -55.22
C PRO A 226 -58.31 12.67 -56.11
N ALA A 227 -59.23 13.54 -55.69
CA ALA A 227 -60.30 14.01 -56.54
C ALA A 227 -59.63 14.49 -57.82
N MET A 228 -60.00 13.87 -58.95
CA MET A 228 -59.56 14.27 -60.26
C MET A 228 -59.85 15.77 -60.43
N VAL A 229 -58.83 16.61 -60.25
CA VAL A 229 -58.87 18.00 -60.68
C VAL A 229 -58.75 17.94 -62.20
N VAL A 230 -59.89 18.16 -62.83
CA VAL A 230 -60.08 18.35 -64.26
C VAL A 230 -59.00 19.29 -64.78
N SER A 231 -58.14 18.75 -65.63
CA SER A 231 -57.23 19.51 -66.48
C SER A 231 -58.07 20.26 -67.50
N ASP A 232 -58.24 21.56 -67.34
CA ASP A 232 -58.56 22.44 -68.47
C ASP A 232 -57.79 23.76 -68.41
N ARG A 233 -56.83 23.80 -69.33
CA ARG A 233 -56.20 24.92 -70.04
C ARG A 233 -55.04 25.76 -69.45
N PRO A 234 -54.09 26.14 -70.34
CA PRO A 234 -52.86 26.85 -70.02
C PRO A 234 -52.99 28.36 -70.26
N ALA A 235 -52.23 29.17 -69.52
CA ALA A 235 -51.70 30.43 -70.03
C ALA A 235 -50.51 30.88 -69.19
N LEU A 236 -49.42 31.17 -69.89
CA LEU A 236 -48.20 31.82 -69.44
C LEU A 236 -48.48 33.17 -68.76
N SER A 237 -47.75 33.49 -67.70
CA SER A 237 -47.13 34.82 -67.59
C SER A 237 -45.88 34.78 -66.72
N LEU A 238 -44.79 35.23 -67.33
CA LEU A 238 -43.53 35.59 -66.69
C LEU A 238 -43.75 36.82 -65.81
N GLN A 239 -43.32 36.77 -64.55
CA GLN A 239 -42.88 37.97 -63.85
C GLN A 239 -41.86 37.63 -62.78
N THR A 240 -40.64 38.12 -62.97
CA THR A 240 -39.53 38.13 -62.01
C THR A 240 -39.60 39.44 -61.17
N PRO A 241 -38.81 39.56 -60.09
CA PRO A 241 -39.24 39.75 -58.71
C PRO A 241 -39.25 41.23 -58.26
N PRO A 242 -39.57 41.49 -56.98
CA PRO A 242 -38.65 42.33 -56.23
C PRO A 242 -38.28 41.76 -54.86
N ALA A 243 -37.16 42.29 -54.37
CA ALA A 243 -36.32 41.79 -53.29
C ALA A 243 -36.80 42.16 -51.88
N LEU A 244 -36.11 41.51 -50.92
CA LEU A 244 -35.90 41.84 -49.51
C LEU A 244 -37.00 41.39 -48.54
N GLU A 245 -36.70 40.32 -47.81
CA GLU A 245 -36.50 40.45 -46.37
C GLU A 245 -35.60 39.32 -45.85
N THR A 246 -34.47 39.75 -45.29
CA THR A 246 -33.59 39.03 -44.39
C THR A 246 -34.39 38.31 -43.30
N TYR A 247 -34.25 37.00 -43.22
CA TYR A 247 -34.44 36.27 -41.97
C TYR A 247 -33.16 35.48 -41.68
N GLU A 248 -32.57 35.81 -40.55
CA GLU A 248 -31.36 35.21 -39.98
C GLU A 248 -31.55 33.71 -39.72
N PRO A 249 -30.50 32.89 -39.86
CA PRO A 249 -30.52 31.54 -39.32
C PRO A 249 -30.29 31.61 -37.80
N GLU A 250 -31.37 31.56 -37.03
CA GLU A 250 -31.28 31.23 -35.59
C GLU A 250 -30.94 29.73 -35.44
N PRO A 251 -29.96 29.37 -34.59
CA PRO A 251 -29.38 28.05 -34.51
C PRO A 251 -30.17 27.18 -33.54
N GLU A 252 -31.20 26.49 -34.01
CA GLU A 252 -31.92 25.54 -33.16
C GLU A 252 -31.29 24.15 -33.20
N SER A 253 -30.73 23.82 -32.04
CA SER A 253 -30.75 22.49 -31.44
C SER A 253 -29.96 21.41 -32.17
N GLY A 254 -28.67 21.39 -31.84
CA GLY A 254 -27.93 20.18 -31.49
C GLY A 254 -28.33 18.92 -32.22
N GLU A 255 -27.53 18.57 -33.23
CA GLU A 255 -27.05 17.21 -33.35
C GLU A 255 -26.68 16.71 -31.95
N ILE A 256 -27.58 15.96 -31.32
CA ILE A 256 -27.15 14.92 -30.41
C ILE A 256 -26.57 13.86 -31.35
N GLU A 257 -25.36 14.14 -31.84
CA GLU A 257 -24.39 13.13 -32.16
C GLU A 257 -24.42 12.21 -30.94
N ALA A 258 -25.00 11.04 -31.11
CA ALA A 258 -25.09 10.04 -30.07
C ALA A 258 -23.66 9.86 -29.57
N ALA A 259 -23.38 10.48 -28.43
CA ALA A 259 -22.06 10.45 -27.83
C ALA A 259 -21.70 8.98 -27.73
N ASP A 260 -20.72 8.60 -28.54
CA ASP A 260 -20.07 7.30 -28.47
C ASP A 260 -19.81 7.09 -26.97
N PRO A 261 -20.38 6.05 -26.34
CA PRO A 261 -20.18 5.86 -24.90
C PRO A 261 -18.69 5.93 -24.67
N PRO A 262 -18.21 6.70 -23.68
CA PRO A 262 -16.79 7.00 -23.56
C PRO A 262 -16.04 5.69 -23.66
N ARG A 263 -15.27 5.53 -24.75
CA ARG A 263 -14.38 4.37 -24.88
C ARG A 263 -13.65 4.30 -23.55
N PRO A 264 -13.63 3.14 -22.87
CA PRO A 264 -12.85 3.01 -21.66
C PRO A 264 -11.46 3.50 -22.03
N GLN A 265 -11.07 4.64 -21.45
CA GLN A 265 -9.75 5.19 -21.69
C GLN A 265 -8.79 4.04 -21.45
N GLU A 266 -8.04 3.66 -22.47
CA GLU A 266 -6.87 2.81 -22.32
C GLU A 266 -5.96 3.56 -21.36
N GLN A 267 -6.15 3.28 -20.07
CA GLN A 267 -5.20 3.65 -19.05
C GLN A 267 -3.89 2.99 -19.49
N PRO A 268 -2.79 3.74 -19.64
CA PRO A 268 -1.49 3.13 -19.87
C PRO A 268 -1.28 2.08 -18.78
N PRO A 269 -0.71 0.89 -19.09
CA PRO A 269 -0.72 -0.26 -18.20
C PRO A 269 -0.04 0.08 -16.87
N HIS A 270 -0.83 0.54 -15.90
CA HIS A 270 -0.39 0.85 -14.56
C HIS A 270 -0.18 -0.48 -13.84
N LYS A 271 1.07 -0.95 -13.90
CA LYS A 271 1.80 -1.63 -12.82
C LYS A 271 1.10 -2.81 -12.11
N LYS A 272 0.17 -3.52 -12.76
CA LYS A 272 -0.34 -4.80 -12.25
C LYS A 272 0.52 -6.01 -12.67
N HIS A 273 1.38 -5.86 -13.67
CA HIS A 273 2.30 -6.92 -14.11
C HIS A 273 3.61 -7.04 -13.30
N ARG A 274 3.94 -6.10 -12.40
CA ARG A 274 5.17 -6.22 -11.57
C ARG A 274 4.96 -6.88 -10.21
N LEU A 275 3.71 -7.15 -9.82
CA LEU A 275 3.39 -7.92 -8.61
C LEU A 275 3.55 -9.44 -8.83
N TRP A 276 3.42 -9.90 -10.09
CA TRP A 276 3.63 -11.31 -10.44
C TRP A 276 5.08 -11.66 -10.73
N ALA A 277 5.88 -10.73 -11.25
CA ALA A 277 7.32 -10.93 -11.48
C ALA A 277 8.15 -10.97 -10.17
N TRP A 278 7.69 -10.33 -9.08
CA TRP A 278 8.37 -10.38 -7.79
C TRP A 278 8.06 -11.67 -7.00
N LEU A 279 6.98 -12.38 -7.32
CA LEU A 279 6.54 -13.58 -6.57
C LEU A 279 7.07 -14.91 -7.14
N LEU A 280 7.67 -14.91 -8.34
CA LEU A 280 8.10 -16.13 -9.04
C LEU A 280 9.58 -16.18 -9.44
N GLY A 281 10.39 -15.17 -9.12
CA GLY A 281 11.85 -15.26 -9.24
C GLY A 281 12.32 -15.59 -10.66
N GLU A 282 12.18 -14.63 -11.56
CA GLU A 282 13.07 -14.48 -12.73
C GLU A 282 13.81 -13.15 -12.61
#